data_AF-A0ABD5NVK2-F1
#
_entry.id   AF-A0ABD5NVK2-F1
#
_cell.length_a   1.000
_cell.length_b   1.000
_cell.length_c   1.000
_cell.angle_alpha   90.00
_cell.angle_beta   90.00
_cell.angle_gamma   90.00
#
_symmetry.space_group_name_H-M   'P 1'
#
loop_
_entity.id
_entity.type
_entity.pdbx_description
1 polymer ?
#
loop_
_entity_poly.entity_id
_entity_poly.type
_entity_poly.pdbx_seq_one_letter_code
_entity_poly.pdbx_strand_id
1 'polypeptide(L)'
;MTAERAVDTAAYAGFQGSVMGFYGDFSAIERAAFHFGVTLLVGLVVLGLVQEHGRQTVDTSQRSPVISTIVGVPAALALSSLLYFGYLLADSSLGVFFAVPLVVLGLAFLPTWTALGFVALGGYVSRRFGSEKLSVWLLVGSLTSAVGALAAPYGFVIVALAAVVGVGAGVRSIIGSDGVGHGEERVVPPANKI
;
A
#
# COMPACT_ATOMS: atom_id res chain seq x y z
N MET A 1 20.63 -4.55 32.41
CA MET A 1 20.09 -4.86 31.06
C MET A 1 19.36 -6.19 31.20
N THR A 2 18.04 -6.17 31.30
CA THR A 2 17.23 -7.29 31.81
C THR A 2 17.09 -8.40 30.75
N ALA A 3 17.07 -9.66 31.21
CA ALA A 3 16.98 -10.86 30.36
C ALA A 3 15.77 -10.84 29.39
N GLU A 4 14.70 -10.14 29.77
CA GLU A 4 13.50 -9.90 28.96
C GLU A 4 13.80 -9.15 27.65
N ARG A 5 14.66 -8.12 27.69
CA ARG A 5 15.11 -7.41 26.47
C ARG A 5 15.94 -8.30 25.54
N ALA A 6 16.70 -9.26 26.08
CA ALA A 6 17.51 -10.16 25.27
C ALA A 6 16.65 -11.18 24.51
N VAL A 7 15.55 -11.65 25.13
CA VAL A 7 14.58 -12.55 24.50
C VAL A 7 13.80 -11.84 23.40
N ASP A 8 13.35 -10.61 23.63
CA ASP A 8 12.66 -9.81 22.60
C ASP A 8 13.58 -9.50 21.41
N THR A 9 14.84 -9.13 21.67
CA THR A 9 15.81 -8.84 20.60
C THR A 9 16.14 -10.10 19.78
N ALA A 10 16.20 -11.28 20.42
CA ALA A 10 16.44 -12.55 19.75
C ALA A 10 15.23 -13.03 18.93
N ALA A 11 14.00 -12.81 19.41
CA ALA A 11 12.78 -13.14 18.69
C ALA A 11 12.58 -12.25 17.44
N TYR A 12 12.84 -10.94 17.56
CA TYR A 12 12.83 -10.01 16.42
C TYR A 12 13.94 -10.32 15.41
N ALA A 13 15.16 -10.64 15.87
CA ALA A 13 16.26 -11.03 14.98
C ALA A 13 16.01 -12.39 14.30
N GLY A 14 15.35 -13.33 14.99
CA GLY A 14 14.96 -14.62 14.43
C GLY A 14 13.86 -14.51 13.37
N PHE A 15 12.88 -13.63 13.56
CA PHE A 15 11.83 -13.36 12.57
C PHE A 15 12.37 -12.61 11.34
N GLN A 16 13.19 -11.57 11.54
CA GLN A 16 13.87 -10.90 10.42
C GLN A 16 14.83 -11.85 9.70
N GLY A 17 15.56 -12.69 10.44
CA GLY A 17 16.48 -13.68 9.89
C GLY A 17 15.78 -14.78 9.09
N SER A 18 14.60 -15.25 9.51
CA SER A 18 13.89 -16.33 8.80
C SER A 18 13.14 -15.84 7.57
N VAL A 19 12.52 -14.66 7.60
CA VAL A 19 11.79 -14.11 6.43
C VAL A 19 12.76 -13.57 5.39
N MET A 20 13.79 -12.81 5.79
CA MET A 20 14.86 -12.39 4.85
C MET A 20 15.67 -13.59 4.35
N GLY A 21 15.89 -14.61 5.19
CA GLY A 21 16.56 -15.86 4.80
C GLY A 21 15.75 -16.59 3.73
N PHE A 22 14.48 -16.90 4.04
CA PHE A 22 13.55 -17.55 3.10
C PHE A 22 13.39 -16.77 1.80
N TYR A 23 13.29 -15.44 1.86
CA TYR A 23 13.18 -14.60 0.68
C TYR A 23 14.51 -14.48 -0.09
N GLY A 24 15.64 -14.53 0.61
CA GLY A 24 16.98 -14.53 0.05
C GLY A 24 17.33 -15.81 -0.70
N ASP A 25 16.72 -16.93 -0.32
CA ASP A 25 16.93 -18.25 -0.94
C ASP A 25 16.40 -18.34 -2.38
N PHE A 26 15.43 -17.49 -2.75
CA PHE A 26 14.96 -17.39 -4.13
C PHE A 26 15.99 -16.69 -5.02
N SER A 27 16.09 -17.14 -6.27
CA SER A 27 16.83 -16.40 -7.28
C SER A 27 16.18 -15.02 -7.54
N ALA A 28 16.98 -14.05 -8.00
CA ALA A 28 16.48 -12.70 -8.30
C ALA A 28 15.33 -12.71 -9.33
N ILE A 29 15.37 -13.65 -10.28
CA ILE A 29 14.34 -13.79 -11.32
C ILE A 29 13.05 -14.35 -10.72
N GLU A 30 13.13 -15.36 -9.85
CA GLU A 30 11.95 -15.92 -9.17
C GLU A 30 11.28 -14.87 -8.28
N ARG A 31 12.06 -14.08 -7.53
CA ARG A 31 11.52 -12.95 -6.75
C ARG A 31 10.81 -11.93 -7.63
N ALA A 32 11.43 -11.54 -8.74
CA ALA A 32 10.83 -10.60 -9.69
C ALA A 32 9.54 -11.14 -10.31
N ALA A 33 9.54 -12.40 -10.74
CA ALA A 33 8.36 -13.07 -11.28
C ALA A 33 7.22 -13.17 -10.25
N PHE A 34 7.56 -13.51 -9.01
CA PHE A 34 6.60 -13.57 -7.90
C PHE A 34 6.01 -12.19 -7.61
N HIS A 35 6.84 -11.16 -7.46
CA HIS A 35 6.39 -9.79 -7.24
C HIS A 35 5.51 -9.28 -8.38
N PHE A 36 5.92 -9.51 -9.62
CA PHE A 36 5.11 -9.16 -10.80
C PHE A 36 3.75 -9.85 -10.76
N GLY A 37 3.74 -11.18 -10.61
CA GLY A 37 2.53 -11.99 -10.65
C GLY A 37 1.55 -11.64 -9.53
N VAL A 38 2.05 -11.53 -8.29
CA VAL A 38 1.22 -11.20 -7.12
C VAL A 38 0.66 -9.77 -7.24
N THR A 39 1.50 -8.78 -7.58
CA THR A 39 1.01 -7.40 -7.70
C THR A 39 0.01 -7.24 -8.83
N LEU A 40 0.24 -7.89 -9.97
CA LEU A 40 -0.68 -7.88 -11.10
C LEU A 40 -2.00 -8.55 -10.74
N LEU A 41 -1.95 -9.75 -10.15
CA LEU A 41 -3.15 -10.51 -9.78
C LEU A 41 -3.98 -9.77 -8.73
N VAL A 42 -3.35 -9.33 -7.64
CA VAL A 42 -4.03 -8.58 -6.57
C VAL A 42 -4.57 -7.27 -7.13
N GLY A 43 -3.79 -6.57 -7.95
CA GLY A 43 -4.23 -5.34 -8.60
C GLY A 43 -5.45 -5.55 -9.50
N LEU A 44 -5.47 -6.61 -10.33
CA LEU A 44 -6.62 -6.97 -11.15
C LEU A 44 -7.86 -7.27 -10.31
N VAL A 45 -7.70 -8.04 -9.23
CA VAL A 45 -8.81 -8.37 -8.31
C VAL A 45 -9.34 -7.10 -7.65
N VAL A 46 -8.46 -6.26 -7.11
CA VAL A 46 -8.84 -5.01 -6.44
C VAL A 46 -9.52 -4.04 -7.40
N LEU A 47 -8.93 -3.80 -8.57
CA LEU A 47 -9.52 -2.92 -9.60
C LEU A 47 -10.84 -3.48 -10.13
N GLY A 48 -10.97 -4.79 -10.26
CA GLY A 48 -12.18 -5.46 -10.71
C GLY A 48 -13.32 -5.39 -9.69
N LEU A 49 -13.00 -5.53 -8.40
CA LEU A 49 -13.98 -5.48 -7.29
C LEU A 49 -14.35 -4.05 -6.88
N VAL A 50 -13.42 -3.11 -7.03
CA VAL A 50 -13.51 -1.75 -6.49
C VAL A 50 -13.43 -0.72 -7.63
N GLN A 51 -14.23 -0.89 -8.68
CA GLN A 51 -14.09 -0.11 -9.93
C GLN A 51 -14.25 1.40 -9.75
N GLU A 52 -15.23 1.83 -8.96
CA GLU A 52 -15.55 3.26 -8.79
C GLU A 52 -14.67 3.92 -7.73
N HIS A 53 -14.58 3.31 -6.54
CA HIS A 53 -13.73 3.81 -5.46
C HIS A 53 -12.23 3.69 -5.79
N GLY A 54 -11.81 2.66 -6.53
CA GLY A 54 -10.41 2.43 -6.88
C GLY A 54 -9.86 3.52 -7.81
N ARG A 55 -10.66 3.98 -8.78
CA ARG A 55 -10.30 5.12 -9.63
C ARG A 55 -10.18 6.40 -8.81
N GLN A 56 -11.16 6.67 -7.95
CA GLN A 56 -11.15 7.86 -7.09
C GLN A 56 -9.94 7.88 -6.13
N THR A 57 -9.57 6.75 -5.54
CA THR A 57 -8.38 6.63 -4.69
C THR A 57 -7.11 6.91 -5.47
N VAL A 58 -6.97 6.34 -6.69
CA VAL A 58 -5.79 6.59 -7.54
C VAL A 58 -5.69 8.06 -7.95
N ASP A 59 -6.81 8.68 -8.34
CA ASP A 59 -6.84 10.10 -8.70
C ASP A 59 -6.52 11.01 -7.49
N THR A 60 -7.02 10.66 -6.31
CA THR A 60 -6.74 11.38 -5.05
C THR A 60 -5.26 11.33 -4.70
N SER A 61 -4.63 10.17 -4.90
CA SER A 61 -3.18 10.01 -4.76
C SER A 61 -2.45 10.95 -5.71
N GLN A 62 -2.83 10.94 -6.99
CA GLN A 62 -2.19 11.71 -8.05
C GLN A 62 -2.32 13.23 -7.88
N ARG A 63 -3.44 13.71 -7.34
CA ARG A 63 -3.69 15.14 -7.09
C ARG A 63 -2.82 15.72 -5.95
N SER A 64 -2.46 14.92 -4.94
CA SER A 64 -1.61 15.39 -3.85
C SER A 64 -0.75 14.27 -3.23
N PRO A 65 0.38 13.92 -3.88
CA PRO A 65 1.28 12.87 -3.41
C PRO A 65 1.83 13.16 -2.02
N VAL A 66 2.21 14.41 -1.74
CA VAL A 66 2.82 14.80 -0.48
C VAL A 66 1.86 14.60 0.69
N ILE A 67 0.61 15.04 0.55
CA ILE A 67 -0.41 14.86 1.59
C ILE A 67 -0.76 13.37 1.74
N SER A 68 -0.83 12.63 0.64
CA SER A 68 -1.02 11.17 0.67
C SER A 68 0.08 10.48 1.47
N THR A 69 1.34 10.85 1.27
CA THR A 69 2.45 10.27 2.03
C THR A 69 2.40 10.65 3.51
N ILE A 70 2.13 11.93 3.84
CA ILE A 70 2.08 12.41 5.23
C ILE A 70 0.96 11.71 6.02
N VAL A 71 -0.22 11.50 5.42
CA VAL A 71 -1.33 10.77 6.04
C VAL A 71 -1.08 9.26 6.02
N GLY A 72 -0.47 8.78 4.94
CA GLY A 72 -0.23 7.36 4.69
C GLY A 72 0.79 6.73 5.63
N VAL A 73 1.86 7.46 6.01
CA VAL A 73 2.87 6.94 6.96
C VAL A 73 2.25 6.55 8.31
N PRO A 74 1.58 7.45 9.07
CA PRO A 74 1.00 7.09 10.35
C PRO A 74 -0.11 6.04 10.21
N ALA A 75 -0.92 6.10 9.16
CA ALA A 75 -1.99 5.13 8.92
C ALA A 75 -1.45 3.73 8.58
N ALA A 76 -0.42 3.64 7.73
CA ALA A 76 0.22 2.37 7.39
C ALA A 76 0.91 1.74 8.60
N LEU A 77 1.55 2.57 9.45
CA LEU A 77 2.12 2.11 10.72
C LEU A 77 1.05 1.59 11.67
N ALA A 78 -0.08 2.28 11.79
CA ALA A 78 -1.19 1.85 12.64
C ALA A 78 -1.78 0.51 12.16
N LEU A 79 -2.06 0.37 10.87
CA LEU A 79 -2.57 -0.88 10.29
C LEU A 79 -1.58 -2.03 10.40
N SER A 80 -0.29 -1.78 10.15
CA SER A 80 0.76 -2.79 10.27
C SER A 80 0.94 -3.23 11.73
N SER A 81 0.89 -2.27 12.67
CA SER A 81 0.92 -2.57 14.10
C SER A 81 -0.30 -3.40 14.52
N LEU A 82 -1.48 -3.09 13.97
CA LEU A 82 -2.70 -3.84 14.25
C LEU A 82 -2.59 -5.30 13.81
N LEU A 83 -2.06 -5.53 12.61
CA LEU A 83 -1.80 -6.86 12.08
C LEU A 83 -0.76 -7.61 12.94
N TYR A 84 0.32 -6.92 13.32
CA TYR A 84 1.38 -7.47 14.16
C TYR A 84 0.88 -7.84 15.56
N PHE A 85 0.13 -6.95 16.23
CA PHE A 85 -0.50 -7.26 17.52
C PHE A 85 -1.51 -8.39 17.38
N GLY A 86 -2.32 -8.41 16.32
CA GLY A 86 -3.23 -9.50 16.04
C GLY A 86 -2.50 -10.84 15.95
N TYR A 87 -1.36 -10.89 15.26
CA TYR A 87 -0.50 -12.08 15.21
C TYR A 87 0.02 -12.49 16.59
N LEU A 88 0.53 -11.54 17.39
CA LEU A 88 1.03 -11.84 18.74
C LEU A 88 -0.07 -12.35 19.69
N LEU A 89 -1.29 -11.85 19.56
CA LEU A 89 -2.41 -12.29 20.40
C LEU A 89 -2.91 -13.70 20.04
N ALA A 90 -2.57 -14.23 18.86
CA ALA A 90 -3.07 -15.51 18.38
C ALA A 90 -2.55 -16.73 19.18
N ASP A 91 -1.54 -16.55 20.04
CA ASP A 91 -0.92 -17.64 20.82
C ASP A 91 -1.74 -18.05 22.06
N SER A 92 -2.83 -17.33 22.38
CA SER A 92 -3.70 -17.65 23.52
C SER A 92 -5.16 -17.79 23.11
N SER A 93 -5.89 -18.74 23.72
CA SER A 93 -7.30 -18.99 23.39
C SER A 93 -8.19 -17.76 23.55
N LEU A 94 -7.90 -16.89 24.52
CA LEU A 94 -8.60 -15.63 24.73
C LEU A 94 -8.11 -14.53 23.77
N GLY A 95 -6.82 -14.53 23.45
CA GLY A 95 -6.24 -13.60 22.47
C GLY A 95 -6.71 -13.85 21.05
N VAL A 96 -7.03 -15.09 20.66
CA VAL A 96 -7.57 -15.42 19.32
C VAL A 96 -8.87 -14.65 19.02
N PHE A 97 -9.75 -14.46 20.01
CA PHE A 97 -10.99 -13.68 19.84
C PHE A 97 -10.72 -12.24 19.42
N PHE A 98 -9.64 -11.63 19.91
CA PHE A 98 -9.24 -10.28 19.53
C PHE A 98 -8.33 -10.30 18.29
N ALA A 99 -7.50 -11.33 18.12
CA ALA A 99 -6.60 -11.49 16.99
C ALA A 99 -7.35 -11.54 15.66
N VAL A 100 -8.44 -12.30 15.58
CA VAL A 100 -9.18 -12.51 14.33
C VAL A 100 -9.70 -11.18 13.74
N PRO A 101 -10.45 -10.34 14.47
CA PRO A 101 -10.87 -9.03 13.94
C PRO A 101 -9.70 -8.14 13.51
N LEU A 102 -8.61 -8.10 14.30
CA LEU A 102 -7.45 -7.26 14.00
C LEU A 102 -6.72 -7.71 12.73
N VAL A 103 -6.50 -9.02 12.60
CA VAL A 103 -5.85 -9.62 11.42
C VAL A 103 -6.74 -9.49 10.18
N VAL A 104 -8.05 -9.72 10.31
CA VAL A 104 -9.00 -9.55 9.21
C VAL A 104 -9.02 -8.10 8.74
N LEU A 105 -9.05 -7.13 9.66
CA LEU A 105 -8.98 -5.71 9.30
C LEU A 105 -7.68 -5.39 8.56
N GLY A 106 -6.54 -5.82 9.11
CA GLY A 106 -5.23 -5.62 8.48
C GLY A 106 -5.17 -6.22 7.07
N LEU A 107 -5.58 -7.48 6.90
CA LEU A 107 -5.54 -8.20 5.62
C LEU A 107 -6.60 -7.73 4.62
N ALA A 108 -7.71 -7.13 5.06
CA ALA A 108 -8.69 -6.55 4.17
C ALA A 108 -8.18 -5.24 3.55
N PHE A 109 -7.60 -4.37 4.38
CA PHE A 109 -7.22 -3.02 3.95
C PHE A 109 -5.81 -2.93 3.36
N LEU A 110 -4.79 -3.53 4.00
CA LEU A 110 -3.40 -3.36 3.59
C LEU A 110 -3.13 -3.85 2.16
N PRO A 111 -3.50 -5.09 1.76
CA PRO A 111 -3.24 -5.56 0.40
C PRO A 111 -3.99 -4.73 -0.65
N THR A 112 -5.24 -4.39 -0.36
CA THR A 112 -6.10 -3.59 -1.23
C THR A 112 -5.51 -2.21 -1.48
N TRP A 113 -5.17 -1.47 -0.42
CA TRP A 113 -4.61 -0.14 -0.55
C TRP A 113 -3.19 -0.17 -1.11
N THR A 114 -2.37 -1.16 -0.74
CA THR A 114 -1.02 -1.31 -1.32
C THR A 114 -1.09 -1.55 -2.83
N ALA A 115 -2.04 -2.36 -3.30
CA ALA A 115 -2.25 -2.58 -4.73
C ALA A 115 -2.65 -1.28 -5.46
N LEU A 116 -3.53 -0.46 -4.88
CA LEU A 116 -3.86 0.86 -5.41
C LEU A 116 -2.65 1.80 -5.40
N GLY A 117 -1.78 1.69 -4.39
CA GLY A 117 -0.51 2.40 -4.32
C GLY A 117 0.43 2.04 -5.47
N PHE A 118 0.54 0.75 -5.81
CA PHE A 118 1.30 0.30 -6.99
C PHE A 118 0.74 0.88 -8.30
N VAL A 119 -0.58 0.91 -8.45
CA VAL A 119 -1.24 1.51 -9.61
C VAL A 119 -0.95 3.02 -9.68
N ALA A 120 -1.01 3.73 -8.55
CA ALA A 120 -0.69 5.15 -8.48
C ALA A 120 0.77 5.42 -8.86
N LEU A 121 1.72 4.65 -8.32
CA LEU A 121 3.14 4.70 -8.69
C LEU A 121 3.36 4.44 -10.18
N GLY A 122 2.70 3.43 -10.73
CA GLY A 122 2.71 3.13 -12.16
C GLY A 122 2.19 4.29 -13.00
N GLY A 123 1.13 4.96 -12.55
CA GLY A 123 0.60 6.17 -13.18
C GLY A 123 1.58 7.35 -13.17
N TYR A 124 2.32 7.57 -12.08
CA TYR A 124 3.38 8.59 -12.03
C TYR A 124 4.49 8.33 -13.05
N VAL A 125 4.82 7.06 -13.28
CA VAL A 125 5.83 6.67 -14.28
C VAL A 125 5.25 6.80 -15.69
N SER A 126 4.07 6.23 -15.95
CA SER A 126 3.49 6.16 -17.29
C SER A 126 3.03 7.52 -17.84
N ARG A 127 2.64 8.46 -16.97
CA ARG A 127 2.28 9.83 -17.38
C ARG A 127 3.44 10.55 -18.05
N ARG A 128 4.69 10.23 -17.69
CA ARG A 128 5.88 10.75 -18.40
C ARG A 128 5.99 10.25 -19.84
N PHE A 129 5.27 9.19 -20.18
CA PHE A 129 5.21 8.59 -21.51
C PHE A 129 3.86 8.84 -22.22
N GLY A 130 3.02 9.73 -21.69
CA GLY A 130 1.75 10.12 -22.31
C GLY A 130 0.60 9.09 -22.21
N SER A 131 0.74 8.07 -21.36
CA SER A 131 -0.32 7.06 -21.16
C SER A 131 -1.15 7.33 -19.91
N GLU A 132 -2.46 7.53 -20.12
CA GLU A 132 -3.46 7.75 -19.07
C GLU A 132 -4.37 6.54 -18.82
N LYS A 133 -4.08 5.39 -19.45
CA LYS A 133 -4.89 4.18 -19.28
C LYS A 133 -4.56 3.48 -17.96
N LEU A 134 -5.59 3.23 -17.14
CA LEU A 134 -5.50 2.54 -15.85
C LEU A 134 -4.85 1.14 -15.96
N SER A 135 -5.10 0.41 -17.05
CA SER A 135 -4.46 -0.89 -17.31
C SER A 135 -2.95 -0.76 -17.51
N VAL A 136 -2.49 0.32 -18.14
CA VAL A 136 -1.06 0.61 -18.30
C VAL A 136 -0.45 0.98 -16.95
N TRP A 137 -1.17 1.73 -16.12
CA TRP A 137 -0.71 2.09 -14.78
C TRP A 137 -0.51 0.84 -13.91
N LEU A 138 -1.46 -0.11 -13.94
CA LEU A 138 -1.34 -1.39 -13.26
C LEU A 138 -0.13 -2.20 -13.75
N LEU A 139 0.06 -2.31 -15.07
CA LEU A 139 1.18 -3.05 -15.64
C LEU A 139 2.52 -2.43 -15.25
N VAL A 140 2.65 -1.11 -15.35
CA VAL A 140 3.88 -0.38 -14.98
C VAL A 140 4.13 -0.47 -13.48
N GLY A 141 3.10 -0.38 -12.64
CA GLY A 141 3.19 -0.57 -11.20
C GLY A 141 3.68 -1.98 -10.83
N SER A 142 3.13 -3.00 -11.48
CA SER A 142 3.52 -4.40 -11.28
C SER A 142 4.97 -4.65 -11.72
N LEU A 143 5.37 -4.05 -12.85
CA LEU A 143 6.76 -4.11 -13.32
C LEU A 143 7.72 -3.38 -12.37
N THR A 144 7.30 -2.25 -11.80
CA THR A 144 8.08 -1.51 -10.79
C THR A 144 8.33 -2.37 -9.55
N SER A 145 7.31 -3.12 -9.09
CA SER A 145 7.47 -4.10 -8.01
C SER A 145 8.48 -5.18 -8.35
N ALA A 146 8.39 -5.73 -9.57
CA ALA A 146 9.29 -6.77 -10.06
C ALA A 146 10.75 -6.31 -10.14
N VAL A 147 10.98 -5.10 -10.65
CA VAL A 147 12.32 -4.49 -10.73
C VAL A 147 12.90 -4.26 -9.34
N GLY A 148 12.08 -3.81 -8.37
CA GLY A 148 12.51 -3.72 -6.98
C GLY A 148 12.96 -5.05 -6.38
N ALA A 149 12.25 -6.13 -6.71
CA ALA A 149 12.53 -7.46 -6.18
C ALA A 149 13.82 -8.12 -6.71
N LEU A 150 14.47 -7.53 -7.72
CA LEU A 150 15.77 -7.99 -8.20
C LEU A 150 16.82 -7.97 -7.08
N ALA A 151 16.76 -6.95 -6.22
CA ALA A 151 17.54 -6.91 -4.98
C ALA A 151 16.61 -6.85 -3.77
N ALA A 152 16.75 -7.80 -2.86
CA ALA A 152 15.86 -7.97 -1.73
C ALA A 152 15.52 -6.69 -0.94
N PRO A 153 16.48 -5.83 -0.53
CA PRO A 153 16.14 -4.63 0.22
C PRO A 153 15.28 -3.64 -0.58
N TYR A 154 15.45 -3.55 -1.89
CA TYR A 154 14.66 -2.64 -2.73
C TYR A 154 13.22 -3.11 -2.88
N GLY A 155 12.98 -4.42 -2.93
CA GLY A 155 11.63 -4.98 -2.94
C GLY A 155 10.80 -4.49 -1.74
N PHE A 156 11.37 -4.56 -0.54
CA PHE A 156 10.71 -4.07 0.68
C PHE A 156 10.46 -2.56 0.64
N VAL A 157 11.43 -1.78 0.18
CA VAL A 157 11.27 -0.32 0.07
C VAL A 157 10.14 0.05 -0.89
N ILE A 158 10.07 -0.59 -2.06
CA ILE A 158 9.02 -0.31 -3.04
C ILE A 158 7.64 -0.70 -2.48
N VAL A 159 7.53 -1.87 -1.84
CA VAL A 159 6.27 -2.30 -1.19
C VAL A 159 5.86 -1.32 -0.10
N ALA A 160 6.79 -0.88 0.75
CA ALA A 160 6.51 0.09 1.80
C ALA A 160 6.05 1.45 1.23
N LEU A 161 6.70 1.92 0.17
CA LEU A 161 6.28 3.14 -0.53
C LEU A 161 4.89 3.00 -1.13
N ALA A 162 4.60 1.88 -1.80
CA ALA A 162 3.28 1.60 -2.35
C ALA A 162 2.22 1.56 -1.25
N ALA A 163 2.51 0.90 -0.12
CA ALA A 163 1.62 0.83 1.03
C ALA A 163 1.33 2.23 1.59
N VAL A 164 2.36 3.05 1.84
CA VAL A 164 2.20 4.42 2.33
C VAL A 164 1.36 5.27 1.38
N VAL A 165 1.69 5.27 0.09
CA VAL A 165 0.98 6.06 -0.92
C VAL A 165 -0.48 5.61 -1.03
N GLY A 166 -0.72 4.31 -1.10
CA GLY A 166 -2.03 3.72 -1.25
C GLY A 166 -2.92 3.86 -0.02
N VAL A 167 -2.38 3.61 1.18
CA VAL A 167 -3.10 3.79 2.45
C VAL A 167 -3.48 5.25 2.65
N GLY A 168 -2.55 6.18 2.41
CA GLY A 168 -2.84 7.60 2.53
C GLY A 168 -3.91 8.08 1.56
N ALA A 169 -3.92 7.55 0.34
CA ALA A 169 -4.93 7.86 -0.65
C ALA A 169 -6.29 7.26 -0.26
N GLY A 170 -6.31 6.01 0.23
CA GLY A 170 -7.50 5.32 0.70
C GLY A 170 -8.17 6.05 1.86
N VAL A 171 -7.39 6.39 2.90
CA VAL A 171 -7.86 7.17 4.06
C VAL A 171 -8.42 8.52 3.61
N ARG A 172 -7.73 9.23 2.71
CA ARG A 172 -8.20 10.52 2.19
C ARG A 172 -9.45 10.40 1.32
N SER A 173 -9.63 9.31 0.57
CA SER A 173 -10.87 9.09 -0.18
C SER A 173 -12.08 8.83 0.72
N ILE A 174 -11.87 8.23 1.90
CA ILE A 174 -12.93 7.99 2.88
C ILE A 174 -13.26 9.26 3.68
N ILE A 175 -12.25 10.02 4.10
CA ILE A 175 -12.46 11.24 4.91
C ILE A 175 -12.86 12.43 4.02
N GLY A 176 -12.35 12.48 2.79
CA GLY A 176 -12.51 13.61 1.87
C GLY A 176 -13.74 13.55 0.97
N SER A 177 -14.60 12.54 1.09
CA SER A 177 -15.85 12.48 0.32
C SER A 177 -16.84 13.59 0.69
N ASP A 178 -16.68 14.24 1.86
CA ASP A 178 -17.66 15.17 2.43
C ASP A 178 -17.22 16.66 2.49
N GLY A 179 -16.36 17.12 1.56
CA GLY A 179 -16.39 18.55 1.21
C GLY A 179 -15.12 19.39 1.32
N VAL A 180 -14.00 18.97 0.73
CA VAL A 180 -12.88 19.89 0.49
C VAL A 180 -12.38 19.81 -0.94
N GLY A 181 -12.85 20.74 -1.77
CA GLY A 181 -12.11 21.25 -2.93
C GLY A 181 -12.31 20.51 -4.24
N HIS A 182 -13.51 20.58 -4.82
CA HIS A 182 -13.59 20.66 -6.29
C HIS A 182 -12.93 21.98 -6.69
N GLY A 183 -11.67 21.91 -7.15
CA GLY A 183 -10.93 23.05 -7.72
C GLY A 183 -11.55 23.64 -8.99
N GLU A 184 -12.73 23.17 -9.40
CA GLU A 184 -13.51 23.69 -10.52
C GLU A 184 -14.66 24.60 -10.10
N GLU A 185 -14.91 24.78 -8.80
CA GLU A 185 -15.96 25.70 -8.31
C GLU A 185 -15.37 27.03 -7.81
N ARG A 186 -14.41 27.58 -8.55
CA ARG A 186 -14.36 29.05 -8.70
C ARG A 186 -15.42 29.42 -9.72
N VAL A 187 -16.68 29.39 -9.30
CA VAL A 187 -17.75 30.15 -9.96
C VAL A 187 -17.43 31.61 -9.68
N VAL A 188 -16.60 32.20 -10.54
CA VAL A 188 -16.52 33.65 -10.65
C VAL A 188 -17.92 34.11 -11.04
N PRO A 189 -18.59 34.98 -10.26
CA PRO A 189 -19.88 35.52 -10.66
C PRO A 189 -19.73 36.16 -12.04
N PRO A 190 -20.65 35.94 -12.98
CA PRO A 190 -20.62 36.59 -14.29
C PRO A 190 -21.01 38.06 -14.12
N ALA A 191 -20.11 38.85 -13.54
CA ALA A 191 -20.28 40.27 -13.29
C ALA A 191 -19.17 41.07 -13.99
N ASN A 192 -18.85 40.71 -15.24
CA ASN A 192 -18.49 41.66 -16.29
C ASN A 192 -18.24 40.90 -17.60
N LYS A 193 -19.28 40.76 -18.42
CA LYS A 193 -19.10 40.68 -19.88
C LYS A 193 -19.53 42.05 -20.40
N ILE A 194 -18.55 42.94 -20.54
CA ILE A 194 -18.65 44.11 -21.41
C ILE A 194 -18.01 43.70 -22.73
#